data_AF-A0A233SY11-F1
#
_entry.id   AF-A0A233SY11-F1
#
_cell.length_a   1.000
_cell.length_b   1.000
_cell.length_c   1.000
_cell.angle_alpha   90.00
_cell.angle_beta   90.00
_cell.angle_gamma   90.00
#
_symmetry.space_group_name_H-M   'P 1'
#
loop_
_entity.id
_entity.type
_entity.pdbx_description
1 polymer ?
#
loop_
_entity_poly.entity_id
_entity_poly.type
_entity_poly.pdbx_seq_one_letter_code
_entity_poly.pdbx_strand_id
1 'polypeptide(L)'
;MRDALLGKLAAQGSLPLPFYPEPVIEDDPASGFQVTEYTPRYSSGYFPTRNRYTVLVETHSWKDYATRVRVSRNAIIGLAELVAAHSSEWAAAVRQADQRASRLGGQDVVLDVVADRRDNPHDTQDTPQNPPEPVTTIDFRGYAYSREPSPISGEPVTVYDPTTPQIWRVPYRGSTVPSLTVRAPRGGYLVPRAYAPMIANKLALHGLDHQTLEHSTDRLDTEVFRTTGMRFASAPFEGRMPLALQGDWQPEPQPLPAGSLFVPIAQPGARLLMTLLEPQAPDSLAAWGYFNAHFEHKEYVEPYVTEIFARQMLHQDPTLADEFQHRLSQDPDFAADPEARCEFFQRRHSSWDTRFAMYPILRICEVRGRRHRDVRLRVSLAGRRM
;
A
#
# COMPACT_ATOMS: atom_id res chain seq x y z
N MET A 1 1.82 -17.29 21.13
CA MET A 1 0.98 -16.20 21.67
C MET A 1 -0.51 -16.48 21.48
N ARG A 2 -1.04 -16.50 20.24
CA ARG A 2 -2.48 -16.69 19.94
C ARG A 2 -3.12 -17.84 20.71
N ASP A 3 -2.66 -19.08 20.48
CA ASP A 3 -3.34 -20.27 21.03
C ASP A 3 -3.29 -20.32 22.56
N ALA A 4 -2.20 -19.83 23.16
CA ALA A 4 -2.07 -19.71 24.62
C ALA A 4 -3.06 -18.70 25.21
N LEU A 5 -3.28 -17.56 24.54
CA LEU A 5 -4.27 -16.57 24.97
C LEU A 5 -5.69 -17.14 24.85
N LEU A 6 -6.01 -17.78 23.72
CA LEU A 6 -7.31 -18.40 23.49
C LEU A 6 -7.59 -19.48 24.57
N GLY A 7 -6.61 -20.32 24.88
CA GLY A 7 -6.73 -21.31 25.96
C GLY A 7 -6.99 -20.68 27.33
N LYS A 8 -6.28 -19.60 27.68
CA LYS A 8 -6.52 -18.84 28.92
C LYS A 8 -7.93 -18.25 28.98
N LEU A 9 -8.43 -17.69 27.89
CA LEU A 9 -9.77 -17.11 27.81
C LEU A 9 -10.86 -18.20 27.89
N ALA A 10 -10.65 -19.33 27.23
CA ALA A 10 -11.54 -20.48 27.29
C ALA A 10 -11.64 -21.06 28.71
N ALA A 11 -10.51 -21.18 29.42
CA ALA A 11 -10.48 -21.61 30.82
C ALA A 11 -11.24 -20.65 31.77
N GLN A 12 -11.44 -19.39 31.35
CA GLN A 12 -12.23 -18.38 32.07
C GLN A 12 -13.68 -18.31 31.59
N GLY A 13 -14.15 -19.30 30.82
CA GLY A 13 -15.53 -19.42 30.33
C GLY A 13 -15.85 -18.59 29.09
N SER A 14 -14.84 -18.03 28.40
CA SER A 14 -15.06 -17.38 27.10
C SER A 14 -15.13 -18.41 25.97
N LEU A 15 -15.69 -18.02 24.82
CA LEU A 15 -15.73 -18.83 23.59
C LEU A 15 -14.92 -18.12 22.49
N PRO A 16 -13.59 -18.03 22.60
CA PRO A 16 -12.81 -17.19 21.71
C PRO A 16 -12.59 -17.87 20.35
N LEU A 17 -12.50 -17.06 19.29
CA LEU A 17 -12.21 -17.51 17.93
C LEU A 17 -10.77 -17.13 17.53
N PRO A 18 -10.08 -17.94 16.71
CA PRO A 18 -8.73 -17.62 16.25
C PRO A 18 -8.69 -16.68 15.03
N PHE A 19 -9.85 -16.20 14.56
CA PHE A 19 -10.03 -15.31 13.41
C PHE A 19 -11.20 -14.33 13.67
N TYR A 20 -11.23 -13.23 12.93
CA TYR A 20 -12.38 -12.32 12.92
C TYR A 20 -13.46 -12.89 11.97
N PRO A 21 -14.69 -13.16 12.43
CA PRO A 21 -15.70 -13.87 11.64
C PRO A 21 -16.41 -12.92 10.66
N GLU A 22 -15.69 -12.48 9.63
CA GLU A 22 -16.22 -11.67 8.53
C GLU A 22 -16.91 -12.56 7.49
N PRO A 23 -18.23 -12.38 7.26
CA PRO A 23 -18.95 -13.11 6.22
C PRO A 23 -18.37 -12.83 4.83
N VAL A 24 -18.36 -13.84 3.96
CA VAL A 24 -17.91 -13.69 2.56
C VAL A 24 -18.94 -12.95 1.71
N ILE A 25 -20.22 -13.03 2.09
CA ILE A 25 -21.29 -12.20 1.55
C ILE A 25 -21.95 -11.55 2.75
N GLU A 26 -22.05 -10.22 2.71
CA GLU A 26 -22.71 -9.44 3.75
C GLU A 26 -24.13 -9.97 3.98
N ASP A 27 -24.49 -10.16 5.25
CA ASP A 27 -25.77 -10.69 5.69
C ASP A 27 -26.18 -12.06 5.11
N ASP A 28 -25.21 -12.92 4.81
CA ASP A 28 -25.44 -14.34 4.49
C ASP A 28 -24.52 -15.26 5.32
N PRO A 29 -25.01 -15.84 6.43
CA PRO A 29 -24.22 -16.75 7.25
C PRO A 29 -23.77 -18.02 6.52
N ALA A 30 -24.51 -18.47 5.49
CA ALA A 30 -24.17 -19.67 4.74
C ALA A 30 -22.97 -19.48 3.80
N SER A 31 -22.66 -18.23 3.45
CA SER A 31 -21.46 -17.87 2.67
C SER A 31 -20.16 -18.24 3.37
N GLY A 32 -20.23 -18.43 4.69
CA GLY A 32 -19.11 -18.72 5.57
C GLY A 32 -18.23 -17.49 5.80
N PHE A 33 -16.99 -17.72 6.19
CA PHE A 33 -16.09 -16.65 6.64
C PHE A 33 -14.80 -16.60 5.83
N GLN A 34 -14.19 -15.42 5.82
CA GLN A 34 -12.84 -15.22 5.28
C GLN A 34 -11.92 -14.53 6.29
N VAL A 35 -10.62 -14.74 6.13
CA VAL A 35 -9.62 -13.95 6.83
C VAL A 35 -9.58 -12.55 6.23
N THR A 36 -9.48 -11.54 7.07
CA THR A 36 -9.32 -10.14 6.64
C THR A 36 -7.99 -9.63 7.13
N GLU A 37 -7.16 -9.21 6.18
CA GLU A 37 -5.88 -8.57 6.47
C GLU A 37 -6.07 -7.05 6.43
N TYR A 38 -5.69 -6.42 7.53
CA TYR A 38 -5.78 -4.97 7.65
C TYR A 38 -4.47 -4.34 7.21
N THR A 39 -4.58 -3.36 6.30
CA THR A 39 -3.42 -2.60 5.84
C THR A 39 -2.78 -1.78 6.98
N PRO A 40 -1.52 -1.34 6.86
CA PRO A 40 -0.78 -0.70 7.95
C PRO A 40 -1.34 0.64 8.49
N ARG A 41 -2.41 1.19 7.93
CA ARG A 41 -3.20 2.28 8.55
C ARG A 41 -3.91 1.85 9.84
N TYR A 42 -4.23 0.56 9.97
CA TYR A 42 -4.84 0.00 11.18
C TYR A 42 -3.77 -0.54 12.13
N SER A 43 -4.00 -0.51 13.44
CA SER A 43 -3.03 -0.97 14.44
C SER A 43 -2.64 -2.45 14.28
N SER A 44 -3.59 -3.29 13.83
CA SER A 44 -3.39 -4.69 13.50
C SER A 44 -2.45 -4.91 12.30
N GLY A 45 -2.40 -4.00 11.34
CA GLY A 45 -1.42 -4.03 10.24
C GLY A 45 -0.12 -3.28 10.56
N TYR A 46 -0.22 -2.19 11.31
CA TYR A 46 0.88 -1.27 11.61
C TYR A 46 1.99 -1.92 12.44
N PHE A 47 1.63 -2.54 13.56
CA PHE A 47 2.60 -3.11 14.49
C PHE A 47 3.37 -4.31 13.88
N PRO A 48 2.73 -5.25 13.15
CA PRO A 48 3.45 -6.32 12.44
C PRO A 48 4.41 -5.79 11.38
N THR A 49 4.03 -4.71 10.67
CA THR A 49 4.91 -4.02 9.72
C THR A 49 6.18 -3.45 10.38
N ARG A 50 6.15 -3.24 11.71
CA ARG A 50 7.28 -2.85 12.56
C ARG A 50 7.88 -4.03 13.34
N ASN A 51 7.61 -5.27 12.95
CA ASN A 51 8.03 -6.47 13.69
C ASN A 51 7.58 -6.49 15.16
N ARG A 52 6.44 -5.88 15.49
CA ARG A 52 5.86 -5.90 16.84
C ARG A 52 4.65 -6.80 16.87
N TYR A 53 4.50 -7.55 17.96
CA TYR A 53 3.30 -8.33 18.21
C TYR A 53 2.09 -7.39 18.35
N THR A 54 0.97 -7.83 17.81
CA THR A 54 -0.31 -7.14 17.92
C THR A 54 -1.42 -8.16 18.13
N VAL A 55 -2.49 -7.74 18.78
CA VAL A 55 -3.73 -8.50 18.92
C VAL A 55 -4.88 -7.52 18.80
N LEU A 56 -5.74 -7.73 17.81
CA LEU A 56 -7.04 -7.09 17.74
C LEU A 56 -8.00 -7.91 18.62
N VAL A 57 -8.69 -7.25 19.55
CA VAL A 57 -9.69 -7.89 20.41
C VAL A 57 -11.05 -7.32 20.06
N GLU A 58 -11.89 -8.16 19.46
CA GLU A 58 -13.28 -7.85 19.17
C GLU A 58 -14.20 -8.67 20.07
N THR A 59 -15.08 -7.99 20.81
CA THR A 59 -16.09 -8.65 21.63
C THR A 59 -17.45 -8.56 20.95
N HIS A 60 -18.21 -9.66 20.97
CA HIS A 60 -19.53 -9.71 20.34
C HIS A 60 -20.47 -8.61 20.87
N SER A 61 -20.89 -7.69 20.00
CA SER A 61 -21.58 -6.44 20.38
C SER A 61 -22.91 -6.63 21.12
N TRP A 62 -23.60 -7.76 20.89
CA TRP A 62 -24.88 -8.09 21.53
C TRP A 62 -24.74 -8.70 22.94
N LYS A 63 -23.52 -9.00 23.41
CA LYS A 63 -23.34 -9.40 24.81
C LYS A 63 -23.56 -8.21 25.72
N ASP A 64 -24.05 -8.48 26.94
CA ASP A 64 -24.23 -7.42 27.93
C ASP A 64 -22.91 -6.70 28.22
N TYR A 65 -23.01 -5.45 28.65
CA TYR A 65 -21.84 -4.61 28.89
C TYR A 65 -20.87 -5.21 29.91
N ALA A 66 -21.37 -5.77 31.01
CA ALA A 66 -20.53 -6.37 32.04
C ALA A 66 -19.74 -7.59 31.51
N THR A 67 -20.35 -8.40 30.65
CA THR A 67 -19.69 -9.50 29.94
C THR A 67 -18.59 -9.01 29.01
N ARG A 68 -18.86 -7.99 28.17
CA ARG A 68 -17.83 -7.43 27.28
C ARG A 68 -16.65 -6.88 28.06
N VAL A 69 -16.89 -6.10 29.12
CA VAL A 69 -15.84 -5.56 30.00
C VAL A 69 -15.02 -6.67 30.64
N ARG A 70 -15.68 -7.71 31.17
CA ARG A 70 -15.00 -8.87 31.77
C ARG A 70 -14.10 -9.59 30.76
N VAL A 71 -14.59 -9.85 29.56
CA VAL A 71 -13.81 -10.53 28.49
C VAL A 71 -12.61 -9.69 28.07
N SER A 72 -12.79 -8.38 27.82
CA SER A 72 -11.70 -7.48 27.48
C SER A 72 -10.64 -7.41 28.59
N ARG A 73 -11.06 -7.30 29.86
CA ARG A 73 -10.16 -7.33 31.02
C ARG A 73 -9.36 -8.63 31.05
N ASN A 74 -10.03 -9.77 30.86
CA ASN A 74 -9.39 -11.08 30.90
C ASN A 74 -8.39 -11.26 29.74
N ALA A 75 -8.68 -10.70 28.56
CA ALA A 75 -7.76 -10.70 27.42
C ALA A 75 -6.50 -9.87 27.72
N ILE A 76 -6.66 -8.67 28.29
CA ILE A 76 -5.54 -7.80 28.67
C ILE A 76 -4.67 -8.47 29.74
N ILE A 77 -5.27 -9.03 30.79
CA ILE A 77 -4.52 -9.72 31.85
C ILE A 77 -3.81 -10.95 31.28
N GLY A 78 -4.51 -11.77 30.49
CA GLY A 78 -3.92 -12.95 29.87
C GLY A 78 -2.74 -12.61 28.96
N LEU A 79 -2.83 -11.52 28.20
CA LEU A 79 -1.72 -10.99 27.41
C LEU A 79 -0.56 -10.53 28.29
N ALA A 80 -0.82 -9.76 29.35
CA ALA A 80 0.22 -9.28 30.26
C ALA A 80 0.96 -10.43 30.94
N GLU A 81 0.25 -11.47 31.38
CA GLU A 81 0.83 -12.69 31.95
C GLU A 81 1.71 -13.43 30.94
N LEU A 82 1.26 -13.56 29.69
CA LEU A 82 2.04 -14.20 28.64
C LEU A 82 3.29 -13.39 28.29
N VAL A 83 3.19 -12.05 28.22
CA VAL A 83 4.34 -11.17 28.02
C VAL A 83 5.34 -11.34 29.16
N ALA A 84 4.88 -11.37 30.41
CA ALA A 84 5.77 -11.55 31.57
C ALA A 84 6.48 -12.92 31.52
N ALA A 85 5.75 -13.99 31.21
CA ALA A 85 6.27 -15.35 31.15
C ALA A 85 7.26 -15.57 29.99
N HIS A 86 7.07 -14.90 28.84
CA HIS A 86 7.85 -15.11 27.61
C HIS A 86 8.72 -13.90 27.21
N SER A 87 8.92 -12.94 28.12
CA SER A 87 9.54 -11.64 27.82
C SER A 87 10.90 -11.74 27.12
N SER A 88 11.78 -12.62 27.58
CA SER A 88 13.12 -12.81 27.01
C SER A 88 13.07 -13.37 25.58
N GLU A 89 12.26 -14.41 25.37
CA GLU A 89 12.04 -15.08 24.09
C GLU A 89 11.44 -14.11 23.06
N TRP A 90 10.35 -13.43 23.42
CA TRP A 90 9.64 -12.52 22.51
C TRP A 90 10.48 -11.28 22.20
N ALA A 91 11.22 -10.75 23.17
CA ALA A 91 12.14 -9.65 22.92
C ALA A 91 13.30 -10.08 22.00
N ALA A 92 13.79 -11.32 22.12
CA ALA A 92 14.79 -11.86 21.19
C ALA A 92 14.22 -12.02 19.77
N ALA A 93 13.01 -12.55 19.63
CA ALA A 93 12.34 -12.71 18.34
C ALA A 93 12.13 -11.36 17.63
N VAL A 94 11.70 -10.34 18.36
CA VAL A 94 11.55 -8.96 17.84
C VAL A 94 12.89 -8.41 17.38
N ARG A 95 13.96 -8.52 18.19
CA ARG A 95 15.30 -8.07 17.79
C ARG A 95 15.82 -8.78 16.54
N GLN A 96 15.58 -10.07 16.42
CA GLN A 96 15.95 -10.82 15.21
C GLN A 96 15.14 -10.37 13.99
N ALA A 97 13.86 -10.09 14.14
CA ALA A 97 13.02 -9.57 13.07
C ALA A 97 13.47 -8.16 12.62
N ASP A 98 13.80 -7.28 13.56
CA ASP A 98 14.38 -5.95 13.29
C ASP A 98 15.73 -6.06 12.53
N GLN A 99 16.58 -7.01 12.91
CA GLN A 99 17.84 -7.28 12.21
C GLN A 99 17.63 -7.82 10.78
N ARG A 100 16.63 -8.68 10.56
CA ARG A 100 16.26 -9.15 9.22
C ARG A 100 15.70 -8.02 8.38
N ALA A 101 14.81 -7.19 8.93
CA ALA A 101 14.23 -6.05 8.26
C ALA A 101 15.31 -5.05 7.78
N SER A 102 16.33 -4.82 8.60
CA SER A 102 17.47 -3.95 8.26
C SER A 102 18.32 -4.45 7.09
N ARG A 103 18.06 -5.66 6.57
CA ARG A 103 18.78 -6.28 5.44
C ARG A 103 17.90 -6.47 4.21
N LEU A 104 16.69 -5.89 4.20
CA LEU A 104 15.74 -6.03 3.09
C LEU A 104 16.19 -5.37 1.80
N GLY A 105 17.17 -4.45 1.81
CA GLY A 105 17.65 -3.80 0.60
C GLY A 105 18.04 -4.82 -0.49
N GLY A 106 17.42 -4.72 -1.66
CA GLY A 106 17.57 -5.72 -2.71
C GLY A 106 16.97 -7.09 -2.32
N GLN A 107 15.84 -7.12 -1.64
CA GLN A 107 14.97 -8.30 -1.47
C GLN A 107 13.55 -7.98 -1.97
N ASP A 108 12.81 -9.01 -2.36
CA ASP A 108 11.39 -8.85 -2.68
C ASP A 108 10.59 -8.77 -1.39
N VAL A 109 9.74 -7.75 -1.29
CA VAL A 109 8.95 -7.47 -0.09
C VAL A 109 7.49 -7.38 -0.47
N VAL A 110 6.68 -8.23 0.15
CA VAL A 110 5.23 -8.14 0.07
C VAL A 110 4.78 -6.91 0.86
N LEU A 111 4.13 -5.98 0.16
CA LEU A 111 3.60 -4.73 0.74
C LEU A 111 2.08 -4.72 0.85
N ASP A 112 1.43 -5.67 0.19
CA ASP A 112 -0.01 -5.84 0.23
C ASP A 112 -0.37 -7.31 0.02
N VAL A 113 -1.43 -7.73 0.69
CA VAL A 113 -1.99 -9.07 0.63
C VAL A 113 -3.50 -8.96 0.47
N VAL A 114 -4.08 -9.92 -0.23
CA VAL A 114 -5.53 -10.03 -0.37
C VAL A 114 -5.98 -11.40 0.07
N ALA A 115 -7.10 -11.42 0.80
CA ALA A 115 -7.93 -12.61 0.88
C ALA A 115 -8.70 -12.77 -0.44
N ASP A 116 -9.19 -13.97 -0.70
CA ASP A 116 -9.92 -14.43 -1.90
C ASP A 116 -10.90 -13.39 -2.50
N ARG A 117 -11.49 -12.52 -1.67
CA ARG A 117 -12.18 -11.28 -2.09
C ARG A 117 -11.83 -10.09 -1.20
N ARG A 118 -11.65 -8.92 -1.82
CA ARG A 118 -11.79 -7.62 -1.14
C ARG A 118 -13.24 -7.20 -1.18
N ASP A 119 -13.94 -7.28 -0.06
CA ASP A 119 -15.17 -6.52 0.14
C ASP A 119 -14.81 -5.24 0.89
N ASN A 120 -14.13 -4.33 0.21
CA ASN A 120 -14.09 -2.94 0.67
C ASN A 120 -15.22 -2.21 -0.08
N PRO A 121 -16.24 -1.65 0.61
CA PRO A 121 -17.34 -0.91 -0.04
C PRO A 121 -16.89 0.28 -0.90
N HIS A 122 -15.62 0.66 -0.81
CA HIS A 122 -14.98 1.73 -1.58
C HIS A 122 -14.02 1.24 -2.67
N ASP A 123 -13.81 -0.06 -2.82
CA ASP A 123 -12.99 -0.64 -3.89
C ASP A 123 -13.92 -1.13 -5.00
N THR A 124 -14.36 -0.21 -5.86
CA THR A 124 -15.22 -0.51 -7.03
C THR A 124 -14.44 -1.18 -8.17
N GLN A 125 -13.54 -2.11 -7.88
CA GLN A 125 -12.83 -2.84 -8.92
C GLN A 125 -13.09 -4.33 -8.85
N ASP A 126 -13.34 -4.89 -10.05
CA ASP A 126 -13.10 -6.26 -10.45
C ASP A 126 -11.73 -6.71 -9.94
N THR A 127 -11.72 -7.20 -8.70
CA THR A 127 -10.54 -7.82 -8.13
C THR A 127 -10.38 -9.15 -8.87
N PRO A 128 -9.23 -9.43 -9.50
CA PRO A 128 -8.99 -10.73 -10.12
C PRO A 128 -9.31 -11.81 -9.10
N GLN A 129 -10.24 -12.70 -9.43
CA GLN A 129 -10.51 -13.90 -8.66
C GLN A 129 -9.24 -14.75 -8.71
N ASN A 130 -8.44 -14.66 -7.64
CA ASN A 130 -7.32 -15.56 -7.46
C ASN A 130 -7.86 -17.00 -7.29
N PRO A 131 -7.06 -18.03 -7.65
CA PRO A 131 -7.54 -19.41 -7.64
C PRO A 131 -8.02 -19.82 -6.24
N PRO A 132 -9.06 -20.68 -6.14
CA PRO A 132 -9.63 -21.07 -4.85
C PRO A 132 -8.58 -21.79 -4.02
N GLU A 133 -8.05 -21.06 -3.04
CA GLU A 133 -7.29 -21.58 -1.92
C GLU A 133 -8.13 -22.63 -1.15
N PRO A 134 -7.52 -23.51 -0.33
CA PRO A 134 -8.26 -24.59 0.31
C PRO A 134 -9.35 -24.04 1.23
N VAL A 135 -10.59 -24.10 0.75
CA VAL A 135 -11.79 -23.85 1.55
C VAL A 135 -11.91 -25.00 2.55
N THR A 136 -11.87 -24.66 3.83
CA THR A 136 -12.07 -25.65 4.91
C THR A 136 -13.46 -25.49 5.49
N THR A 137 -14.15 -26.59 5.75
CA THR A 137 -15.42 -26.52 6.48
C THR A 137 -15.14 -26.42 7.97
N ILE A 138 -15.74 -25.43 8.64
CA ILE A 138 -15.63 -25.24 10.09
C ILE A 138 -16.99 -25.41 10.77
N ASP A 139 -16.96 -25.86 12.02
CA ASP A 139 -18.10 -25.80 12.93
C ASP A 139 -18.09 -24.45 13.64
N PHE A 140 -19.00 -23.55 13.25
CA PHE A 140 -19.17 -22.23 13.85
C PHE A 140 -20.38 -22.20 14.77
N ARG A 141 -20.27 -21.60 15.96
CA ARG A 141 -21.38 -21.45 16.90
C ARG A 141 -22.21 -20.23 16.52
N GLY A 142 -23.45 -20.46 16.09
CA GLY A 142 -24.41 -19.41 15.79
C GLY A 142 -25.77 -19.69 16.40
N TYR A 143 -26.79 -19.05 15.84
CA TYR A 143 -28.19 -19.25 16.17
C TYR A 143 -28.95 -19.73 14.94
N ALA A 144 -30.11 -20.37 15.11
CA ALA A 144 -31.01 -20.61 13.99
C ALA A 144 -31.36 -19.25 13.35
N TYR A 145 -31.54 -19.24 12.03
CA TYR A 145 -31.89 -18.03 11.31
C TYR A 145 -32.75 -18.34 10.09
N SER A 146 -33.52 -17.34 9.66
CA SER A 146 -34.22 -17.32 8.38
C SER A 146 -33.71 -16.15 7.54
N ARG A 147 -33.88 -16.24 6.22
CA ARG A 147 -33.67 -15.13 5.31
C ARG A 147 -34.99 -14.76 4.65
N GLU A 148 -35.35 -13.49 4.70
CA GLU A 148 -36.60 -12.96 4.16
C GLU A 148 -36.37 -11.64 3.42
N PRO A 149 -37.23 -11.25 2.46
CA PRO A 149 -37.09 -9.95 1.80
C PRO A 149 -37.27 -8.79 2.77
N SER A 150 -36.30 -7.88 2.81
CA SER A 150 -36.39 -6.66 3.63
C SER A 150 -37.35 -5.66 2.98
N PRO A 151 -38.39 -5.17 3.70
CA PRO A 151 -39.25 -4.10 3.19
C PRO A 151 -38.55 -2.73 3.16
N ILE A 152 -37.36 -2.61 3.76
CA ILE A 152 -36.60 -1.35 3.85
C ILE A 152 -35.60 -1.25 2.72
N SER A 153 -34.76 -2.27 2.56
CA SER A 153 -33.68 -2.27 1.56
C SER A 153 -34.06 -2.96 0.25
N GLY A 154 -35.11 -3.80 0.24
CA GLY A 154 -35.43 -4.68 -0.89
C GLY A 154 -34.54 -5.92 -1.00
N GLU A 155 -33.39 -5.94 -0.33
CA GLU A 155 -32.47 -7.07 -0.25
C GLU A 155 -32.92 -8.12 0.77
N PRO A 156 -32.48 -9.39 0.67
CA PRO A 156 -32.73 -10.38 1.71
C PRO A 156 -32.06 -9.97 3.03
N VAL A 157 -32.81 -10.01 4.13
CA VAL A 157 -32.30 -9.79 5.50
C VAL A 157 -32.22 -11.09 6.28
N THR A 158 -31.16 -11.28 7.07
CA THR A 158 -31.06 -12.39 8.02
C THR A 158 -31.76 -12.06 9.34
N VAL A 159 -32.71 -12.91 9.73
CA VAL A 159 -33.40 -12.83 11.01
C VAL A 159 -32.95 -14.00 11.89
N TYR A 160 -32.22 -13.68 12.95
CA TYR A 160 -31.72 -14.67 13.91
C TYR A 160 -32.77 -14.98 14.99
N ASP A 161 -32.90 -16.25 15.37
CA ASP A 161 -33.60 -16.71 16.57
C ASP A 161 -32.59 -16.93 17.72
N PRO A 162 -32.43 -15.94 18.63
CA PRO A 162 -31.47 -16.02 19.73
C PRO A 162 -31.84 -17.08 20.79
N THR A 163 -33.01 -17.72 20.68
CA THR A 163 -33.44 -18.78 21.62
C THR A 163 -33.02 -20.18 21.18
N THR A 164 -32.58 -20.34 19.93
CA THR A 164 -32.21 -21.63 19.34
C THR A 164 -30.74 -21.62 18.89
N PRO A 165 -29.77 -21.94 19.77
CA PRO A 165 -28.37 -22.08 19.38
C PRO A 165 -28.17 -23.21 18.35
N GLN A 166 -27.28 -22.99 17.39
CA GLN A 166 -26.99 -23.95 16.31
C GLN A 166 -25.48 -24.00 16.02
N ILE A 167 -25.00 -25.16 15.56
CA ILE A 167 -23.70 -25.27 14.92
C ILE A 167 -23.88 -25.14 13.42
N TRP A 168 -23.30 -24.09 12.84
CA TRP A 168 -23.23 -23.89 11.40
C TRP A 168 -22.01 -24.60 10.84
N ARG A 169 -22.21 -25.45 9.83
CA ARG A 169 -21.13 -26.06 9.04
C ARG A 169 -20.93 -25.25 7.78
N VAL A 170 -19.98 -24.32 7.84
CA VAL A 170 -19.80 -23.29 6.81
C VAL A 170 -18.36 -23.28 6.29
N PRO A 171 -18.14 -22.81 5.05
CA PRO A 171 -16.80 -22.67 4.51
C PRO A 171 -15.99 -21.59 5.25
N TYR A 172 -14.69 -21.80 5.36
CA TYR A 172 -13.73 -20.85 5.89
C TYR A 172 -12.54 -20.72 4.94
N ARG A 173 -12.29 -19.49 4.50
CA ARG A 173 -11.17 -19.07 3.64
C ARG A 173 -10.11 -18.41 4.50
N GLY A 174 -9.22 -19.23 5.06
CA GLY A 174 -8.26 -18.81 6.09
C GLY A 174 -6.91 -18.34 5.58
N SER A 175 -6.76 -18.09 4.28
CA SER A 175 -5.47 -17.83 3.64
C SER A 175 -5.50 -16.59 2.76
N THR A 176 -4.30 -16.04 2.53
CA THR A 176 -4.05 -14.76 1.85
C THR A 176 -2.94 -14.93 0.84
N VAL A 177 -3.07 -14.26 -0.30
CA VAL A 177 -2.03 -14.21 -1.33
C VAL A 177 -1.43 -12.80 -1.44
N PRO A 178 -0.14 -12.66 -1.77
CA PRO A 178 0.44 -11.36 -2.09
C PRO A 178 -0.27 -10.71 -3.29
N SER A 179 -0.77 -9.49 -3.12
CA SER A 179 -1.29 -8.66 -4.23
C SER A 179 -0.26 -7.66 -4.74
N LEU A 180 0.71 -7.27 -3.90
CA LEU A 180 1.80 -6.37 -4.28
C LEU A 180 3.12 -6.87 -3.68
N THR A 181 4.06 -7.19 -4.56
CA THR A 181 5.45 -7.50 -4.20
C THR A 181 6.37 -6.50 -4.87
N VAL A 182 7.22 -5.86 -4.08
CA VAL A 182 8.13 -4.82 -4.54
C VAL A 182 9.56 -5.16 -4.18
N ARG A 183 10.46 -5.04 -5.15
CA ARG A 183 11.91 -5.10 -4.95
C ARG A 183 12.36 -3.89 -4.12
N ALA A 184 12.83 -4.12 -2.89
CA ALA A 184 13.31 -3.04 -2.04
C ALA A 184 14.55 -2.36 -2.66
N PRO A 185 14.64 -1.02 -2.64
CA PRO A 185 15.84 -0.32 -3.08
C PRO A 185 17.01 -0.74 -2.22
N ARG A 186 18.18 -0.94 -2.83
CA ARG A 186 19.37 -1.43 -2.11
C ARG A 186 19.97 -0.37 -1.17
N GLY A 187 19.95 0.90 -1.55
CA GLY A 187 20.46 2.01 -0.74
C GLY A 187 19.38 2.67 0.11
N GLY A 188 18.22 2.96 -0.49
CA GLY A 188 17.10 3.60 0.18
C GLY A 188 16.37 4.59 -0.73
N TYR A 189 15.78 5.61 -0.11
CA TYR A 189 14.98 6.63 -0.79
C TYR A 189 15.63 8.00 -0.70
N LEU A 190 15.36 8.84 -1.69
CA LEU A 190 15.72 10.24 -1.69
C LEU A 190 14.44 11.08 -1.77
N VAL A 191 14.32 12.03 -0.85
CA VAL A 191 13.20 12.95 -0.78
C VAL A 191 13.68 14.32 -1.24
N PRO A 192 13.19 14.86 -2.37
CA PRO A 192 13.55 16.20 -2.80
C PRO A 192 13.23 17.25 -1.74
N ARG A 193 14.07 18.28 -1.63
CA ARG A 193 13.95 19.38 -0.66
C ARG A 193 12.53 19.93 -0.49
N ALA A 194 11.75 20.03 -1.58
CA ALA A 194 10.37 20.52 -1.53
C ALA A 194 9.46 19.71 -0.59
N TYR A 195 9.69 18.40 -0.47
CA TYR A 195 8.93 17.48 0.39
C TYR A 195 9.64 17.13 1.69
N ALA A 196 10.92 17.50 1.83
CA ALA A 196 11.76 17.12 2.96
C ALA A 196 11.13 17.47 4.33
N PRO A 197 10.61 18.69 4.59
CA PRO A 197 10.02 19.00 5.90
C PRO A 197 8.80 18.13 6.24
N MET A 198 7.88 17.93 5.27
CA MET A 198 6.68 17.12 5.47
C MET A 198 7.05 15.66 5.74
N ILE A 199 7.97 15.10 4.97
CA ILE A 199 8.34 13.68 5.08
C ILE A 199 9.21 13.45 6.32
N ALA A 200 10.14 14.34 6.65
CA ALA A 200 10.92 14.25 7.90
C ALA A 200 10.00 14.16 9.12
N ASN A 201 8.95 14.98 9.19
CA ASN A 201 7.96 14.92 10.27
C ASN A 201 7.26 13.56 10.35
N LYS A 202 6.88 12.98 9.21
CA LYS A 202 6.24 11.67 9.14
C LYS A 202 7.20 10.54 9.54
N LEU A 203 8.43 10.58 9.04
CA LEU A 203 9.47 9.63 9.40
C LEU A 203 9.75 9.68 10.91
N ALA A 204 9.83 10.88 11.49
CA ALA A 204 10.03 11.06 12.93
C ALA A 204 8.89 10.48 13.77
N LEU A 205 7.61 10.67 13.38
CA LEU A 205 6.45 10.05 14.04
C LEU A 205 6.54 8.51 14.07
N HIS A 206 7.21 7.93 13.08
CA HIS A 206 7.43 6.50 12.98
C HIS A 206 8.80 6.05 13.52
N GLY A 207 9.65 6.96 14.01
CA GLY A 207 11.02 6.63 14.42
C GLY A 207 11.83 6.00 13.28
N LEU A 208 11.66 6.51 12.05
CA LEU A 208 12.43 6.11 10.88
C LEU A 208 13.62 7.06 10.69
N ASP A 209 14.81 6.47 10.57
CA ASP A 209 16.06 7.20 10.43
C ASP A 209 16.16 7.85 9.05
N HIS A 210 16.67 9.08 9.01
CA HIS A 210 16.96 9.81 7.78
C HIS A 210 18.12 10.79 7.99
N GLN A 211 18.69 11.27 6.89
CA GLN A 211 19.76 12.26 6.87
C GLN A 211 19.39 13.39 5.93
N THR A 212 19.64 14.63 6.33
CA THR A 212 19.55 15.77 5.41
C THR A 212 20.86 15.91 4.65
N LEU A 213 20.78 16.07 3.33
CA LEU A 213 21.95 16.23 2.48
C LEU A 213 22.44 17.68 2.53
N GLU A 214 23.71 17.88 2.86
CA GLU A 214 24.32 19.22 3.01
C GLU A 214 24.70 19.85 1.66
N HIS A 215 24.79 19.06 0.59
CA HIS A 215 25.29 19.50 -0.71
C HIS A 215 24.36 19.09 -1.84
N SER A 216 24.27 19.97 -2.84
CA SER A 216 23.58 19.68 -4.09
C SER A 216 24.41 18.73 -4.97
N THR A 217 23.73 17.91 -5.75
CA THR A 217 24.31 17.03 -6.76
C THR A 217 23.56 17.27 -8.07
N ASP A 218 24.26 17.68 -9.12
CA ASP A 218 23.61 18.00 -10.40
C ASP A 218 23.12 16.75 -11.15
N ARG A 219 23.77 15.61 -10.90
CA ARG A 219 23.43 14.33 -11.52
C ARG A 219 23.74 13.18 -10.57
N LEU A 220 22.68 12.57 -10.03
CA LEU A 220 22.76 11.39 -9.18
C LEU A 220 22.06 10.23 -9.89
N ASP A 221 22.71 9.07 -9.97
CA ASP A 221 22.09 7.87 -10.52
C ASP A 221 20.97 7.39 -9.58
N THR A 222 19.73 7.53 -10.03
CA THR A 222 18.52 7.21 -9.26
C THR A 222 17.59 6.32 -10.06
N GLU A 223 16.59 5.74 -9.39
CA GLU A 223 15.41 5.20 -10.06
C GLU A 223 14.24 6.15 -9.81
N VAL A 224 13.47 6.42 -10.86
CA VAL A 224 12.29 7.28 -10.87
C VAL A 224 11.09 6.41 -11.19
N PHE A 225 10.00 6.55 -10.43
CA PHE A 225 8.73 5.91 -10.77
C PHE A 225 7.94 6.81 -11.73
N ARG A 226 7.63 6.28 -12.90
CA ARG A 226 6.78 6.96 -13.89
C ARG A 226 5.50 6.17 -14.06
N THR A 227 4.38 6.88 -14.00
CA THR A 227 3.06 6.28 -14.04
C THR A 227 2.66 5.92 -15.47
N THR A 228 2.14 4.69 -15.64
CA THR A 228 1.50 4.21 -16.88
C THR A 228 -0.03 4.27 -16.80
N GLY A 229 -0.58 4.34 -15.58
CA GLY A 229 -2.01 4.50 -15.34
C GLY A 229 -2.29 5.06 -13.95
N MET A 230 -3.28 5.94 -13.83
CA MET A 230 -3.67 6.54 -12.56
C MET A 230 -5.19 6.61 -12.45
N ARG A 231 -5.71 6.47 -11.22
CA ARG A 231 -7.14 6.56 -10.95
C ARG A 231 -7.35 7.25 -9.61
N PHE A 232 -7.91 8.45 -9.65
CA PHE A 232 -8.39 9.14 -8.44
C PHE A 232 -9.63 8.43 -7.90
N ALA A 233 -9.81 8.46 -6.58
CA ALA A 233 -11.08 8.11 -5.97
C ALA A 233 -12.18 9.06 -6.45
N SER A 234 -13.42 8.57 -6.51
CA SER A 234 -14.59 9.39 -6.88
C SER A 234 -15.05 10.34 -5.77
N ALA A 235 -14.57 10.13 -4.54
CA ALA A 235 -14.92 10.92 -3.37
C ALA A 235 -13.74 11.00 -2.38
N PRO A 236 -13.70 12.05 -1.55
CA PRO A 236 -12.69 12.14 -0.50
C PRO A 236 -12.92 11.08 0.59
N PHE A 237 -11.82 10.63 1.19
CA PHE A 237 -11.81 9.74 2.35
C PHE A 237 -10.92 10.36 3.44
N GLU A 238 -11.46 10.56 4.64
CA GLU A 238 -10.73 11.17 5.77
C GLU A 238 -10.04 12.51 5.39
N GLY A 239 -10.73 13.32 4.58
CA GLY A 239 -10.25 14.63 4.14
C GLY A 239 -9.14 14.60 3.07
N ARG A 240 -8.91 13.46 2.41
CA ARG A 240 -7.94 13.29 1.32
C ARG A 240 -8.59 12.74 0.07
N MET A 241 -7.94 12.92 -1.08
CA MET A 241 -8.35 12.31 -2.34
C MET A 241 -7.39 11.15 -2.67
N PRO A 242 -7.77 9.90 -2.38
CA PRO A 242 -6.93 8.75 -2.68
C PRO A 242 -6.62 8.62 -4.18
N LEU A 243 -5.47 8.01 -4.47
CA LEU A 243 -4.96 7.84 -5.84
C LEU A 243 -4.36 6.45 -6.02
N ALA A 244 -4.91 5.65 -6.93
CA ALA A 244 -4.30 4.40 -7.36
C ALA A 244 -3.33 4.67 -8.52
N LEU A 245 -2.12 4.10 -8.45
CA LEU A 245 -1.08 4.26 -9.45
C LEU A 245 -0.64 2.91 -10.02
N GLN A 246 -0.38 2.90 -11.32
CA GLN A 246 0.31 1.84 -12.07
C GLN A 246 1.55 2.45 -12.70
N GLY A 247 2.63 1.70 -12.81
CA GLY A 247 3.88 2.18 -13.37
C GLY A 247 5.06 1.40 -12.85
N ASP A 248 6.26 1.86 -13.22
CA ASP A 248 7.50 1.14 -12.94
C ASP A 248 8.62 2.12 -12.55
N TRP A 249 9.55 1.60 -11.77
CA TRP A 249 10.81 2.27 -11.46
C TRP A 249 11.79 2.11 -12.63
N GLN A 250 12.30 3.23 -13.13
CA GLN A 250 13.25 3.26 -14.24
C GLN A 250 14.54 3.99 -13.85
N PRO A 251 15.72 3.49 -14.27
CA PRO A 251 16.98 4.21 -14.06
C PRO A 251 16.93 5.56 -14.77
N GLU A 252 16.98 6.65 -14.01
CA GLU A 252 16.93 8.00 -14.54
C GLU A 252 17.76 8.91 -13.62
N PRO A 253 18.88 9.49 -14.10
CA PRO A 253 19.69 10.39 -13.29
C PRO A 253 18.95 11.69 -12.97
N GLN A 254 18.89 12.06 -11.70
CA GLN A 254 18.19 13.27 -11.25
C GLN A 254 19.15 14.24 -10.56
N PRO A 255 18.94 15.56 -10.70
CA PRO A 255 19.55 16.54 -9.81
C PRO A 255 18.90 16.44 -8.43
N LEU A 256 19.71 16.62 -7.38
CA LEU A 256 19.23 16.61 -6.00
C LEU A 256 19.81 17.80 -5.25
N PRO A 257 19.01 18.80 -4.86
CA PRO A 257 19.51 19.97 -4.15
C PRO A 257 19.85 19.66 -2.69
N ALA A 258 20.74 20.44 -2.10
CA ALA A 258 20.97 20.47 -0.65
C ALA A 258 19.65 20.69 0.11
N GLY A 259 19.53 20.09 1.30
CA GLY A 259 18.29 20.06 2.08
C GLY A 259 17.32 18.94 1.69
N SER A 260 17.61 18.17 0.64
CA SER A 260 16.91 16.91 0.35
C SER A 260 17.23 15.86 1.43
N LEU A 261 16.36 14.85 1.60
CA LEU A 261 16.62 13.77 2.56
C LEU A 261 17.15 12.53 1.85
N PHE A 262 18.05 11.83 2.52
CA PHE A 262 18.31 10.41 2.27
C PHE A 262 17.72 9.58 3.40
N VAL A 263 16.94 8.57 3.05
CA VAL A 263 16.27 7.67 3.98
C VAL A 263 16.79 6.25 3.73
N PRO A 264 17.75 5.76 4.53
CA PRO A 264 18.37 4.47 4.29
C PRO A 264 17.38 3.32 4.45
N ILE A 265 17.40 2.34 3.56
CA ILE A 265 16.57 1.13 3.74
C ILE A 265 17.09 0.25 4.89
N ALA A 266 18.38 0.36 5.21
CA ALA A 266 19.08 -0.52 6.15
C ALA A 266 18.80 -0.16 7.62
N GLN A 267 17.52 -0.28 8.02
CA GLN A 267 17.04 0.02 9.36
C GLN A 267 15.88 -0.91 9.78
N PRO A 268 15.59 -1.06 11.09
CA PRO A 268 14.54 -1.97 11.56
C PRO A 268 13.15 -1.73 10.94
N GLY A 269 12.83 -0.48 10.65
CA GLY A 269 11.56 -0.06 10.06
C GLY A 269 11.49 -0.17 8.53
N ALA A 270 12.40 -0.88 7.87
CA ALA A 270 12.47 -0.96 6.41
C ALA A 270 11.14 -1.29 5.71
N ARG A 271 10.36 -2.25 6.25
CA ARG A 271 9.06 -2.61 5.67
C ARG A 271 8.05 -1.46 5.76
N LEU A 272 7.99 -0.77 6.92
CA LEU A 272 7.14 0.41 7.09
C LEU A 272 7.59 1.56 6.17
N LEU A 273 8.90 1.75 6.02
CA LEU A 273 9.45 2.74 5.11
C LEU A 273 8.99 2.48 3.66
N MET A 274 9.04 1.22 3.22
CA MET A 274 8.51 0.83 1.91
C MET A 274 6.99 1.06 1.83
N THR A 275 6.21 0.66 2.82
CA THR A 275 4.76 0.94 2.85
C THR A 275 4.46 2.44 2.66
N LEU A 276 5.25 3.32 3.28
CA LEU A 276 5.03 4.76 3.19
C LEU A 276 5.47 5.38 1.86
N LEU A 277 6.58 4.92 1.28
CA LEU A 277 7.23 5.58 0.15
C LEU A 277 7.08 4.86 -1.19
N GLU A 278 6.58 3.62 -1.21
CA GLU A 278 6.29 2.92 -2.45
C GLU A 278 4.96 3.35 -3.04
N PRO A 279 4.94 3.94 -4.25
CA PRO A 279 3.76 4.65 -4.76
C PRO A 279 2.54 3.75 -5.00
N GLN A 280 2.76 2.44 -5.18
CA GLN A 280 1.70 1.46 -5.39
C GLN A 280 1.20 0.80 -4.10
N ALA A 281 1.87 1.01 -2.96
CA ALA A 281 1.41 0.44 -1.70
C ALA A 281 0.13 1.13 -1.22
N PRO A 282 -0.87 0.38 -0.68
CA PRO A 282 -2.22 0.89 -0.41
C PRO A 282 -2.25 2.02 0.64
N ASP A 283 -1.29 2.02 1.56
CA ASP A 283 -1.15 3.04 2.62
C ASP A 283 0.06 3.96 2.41
N SER A 284 0.55 4.06 1.18
CA SER A 284 1.63 4.98 0.84
C SER A 284 1.17 6.43 0.87
N LEU A 285 2.14 7.35 1.00
CA LEU A 285 1.86 8.78 0.87
C LEU A 285 1.33 9.14 -0.52
N ALA A 286 1.70 8.38 -1.56
CA ALA A 286 1.11 8.52 -2.89
C ALA A 286 -0.36 8.09 -2.90
N ALA A 287 -0.66 6.90 -2.37
CA ALA A 287 -2.03 6.37 -2.32
C ALA A 287 -2.98 7.26 -1.51
N TRP A 288 -2.48 7.89 -0.46
CA TRP A 288 -3.21 8.87 0.35
C TRP A 288 -3.20 10.29 -0.24
N GLY A 289 -2.70 10.48 -1.45
CA GLY A 289 -2.84 11.70 -2.22
C GLY A 289 -1.96 12.88 -1.78
N TYR A 290 -0.86 12.63 -1.06
CA TYR A 290 0.10 13.69 -0.69
C TYR A 290 0.83 14.28 -1.90
N PHE A 291 0.79 13.60 -3.04
CA PHE A 291 1.50 13.99 -4.26
C PHE A 291 0.56 14.16 -5.47
N ASN A 292 -0.75 14.33 -5.25
CA ASN A 292 -1.74 14.42 -6.35
C ASN A 292 -1.38 15.47 -7.41
N ALA A 293 -0.76 16.58 -7.01
CA ALA A 293 -0.32 17.64 -7.93
C ALA A 293 0.74 17.19 -8.97
N HIS A 294 1.39 16.04 -8.78
CA HIS A 294 2.28 15.42 -9.79
C HIS A 294 1.52 14.63 -10.86
N PHE A 295 0.28 14.24 -10.54
CA PHE A 295 -0.58 13.38 -11.34
C PHE A 295 -1.80 14.14 -11.89
N GLU A 296 -1.87 15.44 -11.63
CA GLU A 296 -2.87 16.35 -12.17
C GLU A 296 -2.30 17.06 -13.39
N HIS A 297 -3.00 16.96 -14.52
CA HIS A 297 -2.69 17.70 -15.72
C HIS A 297 -3.15 19.16 -15.55
N LYS A 298 -2.22 20.12 -15.55
CA LYS A 298 -2.50 21.52 -15.19
C LYS A 298 -2.73 22.41 -16.40
N GLU A 299 -1.91 22.24 -17.42
CA GLU A 299 -1.83 23.13 -18.57
C GLU A 299 -2.08 22.31 -19.82
N TYR A 300 -2.91 22.82 -20.72
CA TYR A 300 -3.16 22.21 -22.02
C TYR A 300 -2.76 23.17 -23.14
N VAL A 301 -2.38 22.63 -24.29
CA VAL A 301 -2.15 23.44 -25.48
C VAL A 301 -3.41 23.42 -26.33
N GLU A 302 -3.92 24.60 -26.67
CA GLU A 302 -5.09 24.73 -27.52
C GLU A 302 -4.92 23.93 -28.83
N PRO A 303 -5.96 23.22 -29.31
CA PRO A 303 -5.85 22.38 -30.51
C PRO A 303 -5.33 23.13 -31.75
N TYR A 304 -5.73 24.39 -31.93
CA TYR A 304 -5.26 25.20 -33.07
C TYR A 304 -3.77 25.55 -32.99
N VAL A 305 -3.21 25.68 -31.78
CA VAL A 305 -1.76 25.87 -31.60
C VAL A 305 -1.03 24.56 -31.83
N THR A 306 -1.59 23.46 -31.33
CA THR A 306 -1.08 22.10 -31.55
C THR A 306 -0.95 21.78 -33.03
N GLU A 307 -1.98 22.12 -33.82
CA GLU A 307 -2.00 21.92 -35.26
C GLU A 307 -0.83 22.62 -35.99
N ILE A 308 -0.47 23.84 -35.56
CA ILE A 308 0.61 24.62 -36.19
C ILE A 308 1.95 23.91 -36.04
N PHE A 309 2.34 23.53 -34.82
CA PHE A 309 3.63 22.89 -34.61
C PHE A 309 3.60 21.41 -34.99
N ALA A 310 2.47 20.70 -34.88
CA ALA A 310 2.36 19.31 -35.33
C ALA A 310 2.66 19.19 -36.82
N ARG A 311 2.12 20.09 -37.65
CA ARG A 311 2.44 20.16 -39.08
C ARG A 311 3.92 20.44 -39.34
N GLN A 312 4.53 21.32 -38.54
CA GLN A 312 5.96 21.60 -38.65
C GLN A 312 6.80 20.37 -38.27
N MET A 313 6.46 19.69 -37.17
CA MET A 313 7.13 18.48 -36.71
C MET A 313 7.03 17.37 -37.76
N LEU A 314 5.86 17.13 -38.35
CA LEU A 314 5.66 16.14 -39.41
C LEU A 314 6.48 16.46 -40.68
N HIS A 315 6.58 17.73 -41.05
CA HIS A 315 7.38 18.15 -42.21
C HIS A 315 8.89 18.02 -41.95
N GLN A 316 9.33 18.25 -40.71
CA GLN A 316 10.75 18.23 -40.34
C GLN A 316 11.27 16.83 -40.00
N ASP A 317 10.40 15.95 -39.51
CA ASP A 317 10.73 14.59 -39.06
C ASP A 317 9.87 13.54 -39.80
N PRO A 318 10.37 12.97 -40.91
CA PRO A 318 9.68 11.91 -41.64
C PRO A 318 9.43 10.64 -40.80
N THR A 319 10.30 10.34 -39.83
CA THR A 319 10.13 9.17 -38.95
C THR A 319 8.93 9.37 -38.02
N LEU A 320 8.77 10.57 -37.48
CA LEU A 320 7.58 10.92 -36.70
C LEU A 320 6.31 10.87 -37.56
N ALA A 321 6.40 11.27 -38.82
CA ALA A 321 5.27 11.19 -39.74
C ALA A 321 4.83 9.74 -40.00
N ASP A 322 5.79 8.84 -40.22
CA ASP A 322 5.52 7.41 -40.36
C ASP A 322 4.95 6.81 -39.07
N GLU A 323 5.49 7.18 -37.91
CA GLU A 323 4.98 6.73 -36.60
C GLU A 323 3.51 7.13 -36.39
N PHE A 324 3.18 8.39 -36.68
CA PHE A 324 1.81 8.89 -36.55
C PHE A 324 0.85 8.20 -37.51
N GLN A 325 1.22 8.03 -38.78
CA GLN A 325 0.38 7.32 -39.77
C GLN A 325 0.21 5.84 -39.41
N HIS A 326 1.29 5.19 -38.96
CA HIS A 326 1.22 3.82 -38.49
C HIS A 326 0.22 3.69 -37.35
N ARG A 327 0.32 4.55 -36.33
CA ARG A 327 -0.61 4.52 -35.20
C ARG A 327 -2.06 4.78 -35.63
N LEU A 328 -2.31 5.74 -36.53
CA LEU A 328 -3.65 5.96 -37.09
C LEU A 328 -4.23 4.72 -37.78
N SER A 329 -3.38 3.89 -38.40
CA SER A 329 -3.82 2.69 -39.11
C SER A 329 -4.04 1.47 -38.20
N GLN A 330 -3.32 1.39 -37.08
CA GLN A 330 -3.29 0.21 -36.21
C GLN A 330 -4.13 0.36 -34.94
N ASP A 331 -4.46 1.59 -34.55
CA ASP A 331 -5.15 1.92 -33.30
C ASP A 331 -6.44 2.70 -33.61
N PRO A 332 -7.58 2.02 -33.80
CA PRO A 332 -8.86 2.67 -34.12
C PRO A 332 -9.34 3.63 -33.03
N ASP A 333 -9.04 3.35 -31.76
CA ASP A 333 -9.42 4.21 -30.64
C ASP A 333 -8.63 5.52 -30.70
N PHE A 334 -7.32 5.45 -30.93
CA PHE A 334 -6.49 6.64 -31.19
C PHE A 334 -6.92 7.40 -32.44
N ALA A 335 -7.26 6.70 -33.52
CA ALA A 335 -7.69 7.34 -34.77
C ALA A 335 -9.00 8.13 -34.59
N ALA A 336 -9.89 7.63 -33.74
CA ALA A 336 -11.18 8.24 -33.42
C ALA A 336 -11.12 9.35 -32.35
N ASP A 337 -9.99 9.51 -31.64
CA ASP A 337 -9.82 10.47 -30.55
C ASP A 337 -8.97 11.70 -30.97
N PRO A 338 -9.59 12.87 -31.23
CA PRO A 338 -8.86 14.08 -31.60
C PRO A 338 -7.92 14.59 -30.51
N GLU A 339 -8.25 14.37 -29.23
CA GLU A 339 -7.45 14.82 -28.10
C GLU A 339 -6.18 13.99 -27.99
N ALA A 340 -6.29 12.65 -28.04
CA ALA A 340 -5.14 11.75 -28.04
C ALA A 340 -4.18 12.03 -29.20
N ARG A 341 -4.73 12.38 -30.38
CA ARG A 341 -3.93 12.77 -31.55
C ARG A 341 -3.18 14.08 -31.35
N CYS A 342 -3.79 15.08 -30.71
CA CYS A 342 -3.11 16.32 -30.34
C CYS A 342 -2.01 16.06 -29.30
N GLU A 343 -2.35 15.29 -28.26
CA GLU A 343 -1.43 14.95 -27.17
C GLU A 343 -0.19 14.19 -27.69
N PHE A 344 -0.32 13.36 -28.73
CA PHE A 344 0.79 12.68 -29.38
C PHE A 344 1.91 13.63 -29.80
N PHE A 345 1.57 14.80 -30.37
CA PHE A 345 2.52 15.84 -30.75
C PHE A 345 2.96 16.66 -29.55
N GLN A 346 2.04 17.04 -28.66
CA GLN A 346 2.35 17.82 -27.46
C GLN A 346 3.42 17.13 -26.61
N ARG A 347 3.31 15.82 -26.38
CA ARG A 347 4.28 15.00 -25.61
C ARG A 347 5.69 14.99 -26.20
N ARG A 348 5.82 15.27 -27.50
CA ARG A 348 7.09 15.32 -28.23
C ARG A 348 7.59 16.75 -28.46
N HIS A 349 6.78 17.75 -28.11
CA HIS A 349 7.15 19.15 -28.21
C HIS A 349 8.06 19.55 -27.03
N SER A 350 8.98 20.49 -27.26
CA SER A 350 9.96 20.93 -26.26
C SER A 350 9.35 21.60 -25.02
N SER A 351 8.09 22.04 -25.11
CA SER A 351 7.34 22.63 -23.99
C SER A 351 6.64 21.61 -23.10
N TRP A 352 6.68 20.31 -23.42
CA TRP A 352 6.02 19.30 -22.62
C TRP A 352 6.59 19.24 -21.20
N ASP A 353 5.70 19.15 -20.20
CA ASP A 353 6.13 18.90 -18.82
C ASP A 353 6.62 17.46 -18.67
N THR A 354 7.93 17.28 -18.81
CA THR A 354 8.60 15.98 -18.64
C THR A 354 8.49 15.41 -17.22
N ARG A 355 7.96 16.17 -16.25
CA ARG A 355 7.67 15.73 -14.87
C ARG A 355 6.20 15.42 -14.63
N PHE A 356 5.32 15.62 -15.60
CA PHE A 356 3.95 15.12 -15.48
C PHE A 356 3.97 13.61 -15.25
N ALA A 357 3.14 13.13 -14.32
CA ALA A 357 3.01 11.72 -13.95
C ALA A 357 4.32 11.07 -13.44
N MET A 358 5.27 11.89 -12.96
CA MET A 358 6.49 11.45 -12.28
C MET A 358 6.31 11.52 -10.76
N TYR A 359 6.51 10.39 -10.07
CA TYR A 359 6.49 10.36 -8.62
C TYR A 359 7.71 11.11 -8.05
N PRO A 360 7.54 12.01 -7.05
CA PRO A 360 8.64 12.87 -6.60
C PRO A 360 9.69 12.16 -5.73
N ILE A 361 9.38 11.02 -5.12
CA ILE A 361 10.36 10.30 -4.30
C ILE A 361 11.18 9.39 -5.20
N LEU A 362 12.50 9.45 -5.04
CA LEU A 362 13.45 8.70 -5.84
C LEU A 362 13.95 7.50 -5.04
N ARG A 363 14.44 6.48 -5.73
CA ARG A 363 15.23 5.41 -5.13
C ARG A 363 16.70 5.54 -5.49
N ILE A 364 17.56 4.95 -4.66
CA ILE A 364 18.98 4.79 -4.95
C ILE A 364 19.43 3.36 -4.68
N CYS A 365 20.19 2.79 -5.62
CA CYS A 365 20.73 1.44 -5.53
C CYS A 365 21.91 1.34 -4.54
N GLU A 366 22.81 2.32 -4.47
CA GLU A 366 23.93 2.27 -3.54
C GLU A 366 24.28 3.64 -3.00
N VAL A 367 24.63 3.69 -1.72
CA VAL A 367 25.29 4.85 -1.12
C VAL A 367 26.78 4.74 -1.42
N ARG A 368 27.29 5.51 -2.38
CA ARG A 368 28.74 5.61 -2.60
C ARG A 368 29.37 6.44 -1.47
N GLY A 369 29.84 5.76 -0.43
CA GLY A 369 30.63 6.33 0.67
C GLY A 369 31.64 5.29 1.19
N ARG A 370 32.91 5.67 1.35
CA ARG A 370 34.01 4.78 1.77
C ARG A 370 33.67 4.04 3.08
N ARG A 371 34.12 2.78 3.14
CA ARG A 371 33.91 1.77 4.19
C ARG A 371 33.91 2.29 5.65
N HIS A 372 33.04 1.63 6.44
CA HIS A 372 32.98 1.50 7.91
C HIS A 372 32.31 2.61 8.76
N ARG A 373 31.21 2.18 9.40
CA ARG A 373 30.56 2.62 10.65
C ARG A 373 30.02 4.06 10.79
N ASP A 374 30.30 4.96 9.87
CA ASP A 374 29.56 6.23 9.75
C ASP A 374 29.19 6.47 8.28
N VAL A 375 27.99 6.04 7.89
CA VAL A 375 27.48 6.35 6.55
C VAL A 375 26.98 7.79 6.56
N ARG A 376 27.90 8.75 6.41
CA ARG A 376 27.57 10.07 5.88
C ARG A 376 27.69 9.99 4.37
N LEU A 377 26.62 10.32 3.64
CA LEU A 377 26.67 10.55 2.20
C LEU A 377 27.64 11.69 1.92
N ARG A 378 28.88 11.37 1.53
CA ARG A 378 29.77 12.32 0.85
C ARG A 378 29.65 12.06 -0.65
N VAL A 379 28.88 12.89 -1.33
CA VAL A 379 28.84 12.88 -2.80
C VAL A 379 30.18 13.41 -3.29
N SER A 380 31.03 12.52 -3.82
CA SER A 380 32.29 12.89 -4.46
C SER A 380 32.01 13.43 -5.86
N LEU A 381 32.20 14.72 -6.06
CA LEU A 381 32.20 15.38 -7.37
C LEU A 381 33.40 14.86 -8.20
N ALA A 382 33.14 13.94 -9.12
CA ALA A 382 34.11 13.61 -10.18
C ALA A 382 33.76 14.42 -11.44
N GLY A 383 34.15 15.69 -11.44
CA GLY A 383 34.20 16.49 -12.67
C GLY A 383 35.42 16.08 -13.48
N ARG A 384 35.23 15.39 -14.61
CA ARG A 384 36.23 15.32 -15.68
C ARG A 384 36.31 16.71 -16.32
N ARG A 385 37.42 17.42 -16.09
CA ARG A 385 37.88 18.45 -17.03
C ARG A 385 38.57 17.75 -18.21
N MET A 386 38.47 18.41 -19.37
CA MET A 386 39.01 18.06 -20.69
C MET A 386 40.42 17.47 -20.65
#